data_AF-A0A2H9T3X4-F1
#
_entry.id   AF-A0A2H9T3X4-F1
#
_cell.length_a   1.000
_cell.length_b   1.000
_cell.length_c   1.000
_cell.angle_alpha   90.00
_cell.angle_beta   90.00
_cell.angle_gamma   90.00
#
_symmetry.space_group_name_H-M   'P 1'
#
loop_
_entity.id
_entity.type
_entity.pdbx_description
1 polymer ?
#
loop_
_entity_poly.entity_id
_entity_poly.type
_entity_poly.pdbx_seq_one_letter_code
_entity_poly.pdbx_strand_id
1 'polypeptide(L)'
;MIGDKQNQNVEAEGTAIQAGGDVTVTQNMGLSVAEVKELCLLFLRDNFPSLRDEAIRAAEGNVQQFAASLEQKLVEKSGEIVLEKFTDPDVQAAINDAVQASARKGEKANPSVLVDLIAERASASDNEFKDIVISEAVTVVPKITKAQIAYLSFIHYMTDIRIQGLHHLSHLEPYSQRALAAVSTGFNLSDSQKRHI
;
A
#
# COMPACT_ATOMS: atom_id res chain seq x y z
N MET A 1 -21.58 4.10 81.51
CA MET A 1 -22.83 4.67 80.96
C MET A 1 -22.94 4.19 79.52
N ILE A 2 -24.07 3.59 79.19
CA ILE A 2 -24.44 3.16 77.84
C ILE A 2 -24.81 4.43 77.07
N GLY A 3 -24.08 4.76 76.00
CA GLY A 3 -24.33 5.91 75.13
C GLY A 3 -24.60 5.45 73.70
N ASP A 4 -25.87 5.60 73.30
CA ASP A 4 -26.48 5.54 71.98
C ASP A 4 -25.98 4.52 70.95
N LYS A 5 -26.73 3.42 70.84
CA LYS A 5 -26.71 2.55 69.66
C LYS A 5 -27.33 3.32 68.50
N GLN A 6 -26.53 3.76 67.54
CA GLN A 6 -27.03 4.33 66.28
C GLN A 6 -27.85 3.27 65.53
N ASN A 7 -29.08 3.61 65.17
CA ASN A 7 -30.00 2.72 64.48
C ASN A 7 -30.18 3.23 63.04
N GLN A 8 -29.64 2.50 62.05
CA GLN A 8 -29.82 2.80 60.64
C GLN A 8 -30.80 1.82 60.02
N ASN A 9 -31.87 2.34 59.42
CA ASN A 9 -32.82 1.55 58.66
C ASN A 9 -32.53 1.74 57.17
N VAL A 10 -32.26 0.65 56.46
CA VAL A 10 -31.82 0.67 55.05
C VAL A 10 -32.73 -0.24 54.26
N GLU A 11 -33.34 0.29 53.21
CA GLU A 11 -34.17 -0.48 52.28
C GLU A 11 -33.30 -1.31 51.31
N ALA A 12 -33.91 -2.16 50.50
CA ALA A 12 -33.26 -3.29 49.82
C ALA A 12 -32.01 -2.96 48.94
N GLU A 13 -31.83 -1.69 48.53
CA GLU A 13 -30.65 -1.25 47.75
C GLU A 13 -29.90 -0.06 48.36
N GLY A 14 -30.21 0.31 49.61
CA GLY A 14 -29.48 1.37 50.30
C GLY A 14 -28.13 0.89 50.83
N THR A 15 -27.16 1.80 50.92
CA THR A 15 -25.90 1.55 51.64
C THR A 15 -25.81 2.48 52.84
N ALA A 16 -25.85 1.91 54.05
CA ALA A 16 -25.61 2.65 55.28
C ALA A 16 -24.10 2.83 55.48
N ILE A 17 -23.63 4.07 55.50
CA ILE A 17 -22.23 4.41 55.83
C ILE A 17 -22.24 5.25 57.09
N GLN A 18 -21.44 4.86 58.10
CA GLN A 18 -21.29 5.57 59.36
C GLN A 18 -19.80 5.80 59.63
N ALA A 19 -19.41 7.05 59.89
CA ALA A 19 -18.05 7.41 60.30
C ALA A 19 -18.08 8.49 61.38
N GLY A 20 -17.07 8.48 62.26
CA GLY A 20 -16.87 9.49 63.31
C GLY A 20 -16.17 10.77 62.83
N GLY A 21 -15.99 10.94 61.51
CA GLY A 21 -15.35 12.06 60.83
C GLY A 21 -15.80 12.10 59.36
N ASP A 22 -15.12 12.87 58.50
CA ASP A 22 -15.53 13.05 57.11
C ASP A 22 -15.50 11.74 56.29
N VAL A 23 -16.58 11.50 55.54
CA VAL A 23 -16.70 10.39 54.58
C VAL A 23 -16.53 10.93 53.17
N THR A 24 -15.48 10.51 52.47
CA THR A 24 -15.33 10.75 51.02
C THR A 24 -15.69 9.48 50.27
N VAL A 25 -16.89 9.46 49.67
CA VAL A 25 -17.31 8.36 48.79
C VAL A 25 -16.76 8.62 47.39
N THR A 26 -15.54 8.14 47.13
CA THR A 26 -14.98 8.14 45.78
C THR A 26 -15.53 6.92 45.05
N GLN A 27 -16.60 7.10 44.27
CA GLN A 27 -17.00 6.10 43.29
C GLN A 27 -15.90 6.03 42.21
N ASN A 28 -14.86 5.21 42.44
CA ASN A 28 -13.91 4.78 41.40
C ASN A 28 -14.62 3.81 40.43
N MET A 29 -15.74 4.24 39.87
CA MET A 29 -16.39 3.60 38.74
C MET A 29 -15.56 3.98 37.53
N GLY A 30 -14.50 3.22 37.26
CA GLY A 30 -13.91 3.24 35.92
C GLY A 30 -15.00 3.01 34.87
N LEU A 31 -14.82 3.52 33.66
CA LEU A 31 -15.80 3.35 32.58
C LEU A 31 -16.20 1.87 32.49
N SER A 32 -17.49 1.60 32.59
CA SER A 32 -18.04 0.27 32.35
C SER A 32 -17.76 -0.13 30.90
N VAL A 33 -17.72 -1.44 30.64
CA VAL A 33 -17.53 -1.96 29.27
C VAL A 33 -18.59 -1.41 28.31
N ALA A 34 -19.80 -1.14 28.80
CA ALA A 34 -20.87 -0.54 28.02
C ALA A 34 -20.55 0.93 27.64
N GLU A 35 -20.08 1.74 28.59
CA GLU A 35 -19.69 3.13 28.35
C GLU A 35 -18.46 3.23 27.44
N VAL A 36 -17.47 2.33 27.61
CA VAL A 36 -16.32 2.26 26.69
C VAL A 36 -16.78 1.91 25.28
N LYS A 37 -17.69 0.93 25.13
CA LYS A 37 -18.23 0.54 23.82
C LYS A 37 -18.98 1.69 23.15
N GLU A 38 -19.80 2.41 23.91
CA GLU A 38 -20.55 3.57 23.42
C GLU A 38 -19.61 4.71 23.00
N LEU A 39 -18.60 5.00 23.81
CA LEU A 39 -17.57 5.99 23.48
C LEU A 39 -16.79 5.61 22.22
N CYS A 40 -16.41 4.34 22.06
CA CYS A 40 -15.74 3.85 20.85
C CYS A 40 -16.64 3.96 19.61
N LEU A 41 -17.93 3.64 19.73
CA LEU A 41 -18.89 3.75 18.61
C LEU A 41 -19.12 5.21 18.22
N LEU A 42 -19.22 6.12 19.19
CA LEU A 42 -19.38 7.54 18.95
C LEU A 42 -18.13 8.13 18.30
N PHE A 43 -16.95 7.80 18.83
CA PHE A 43 -15.67 8.15 18.21
C PHE A 43 -15.58 7.65 16.77
N LEU A 44 -15.93 6.39 16.51
CA LEU A 44 -15.91 5.83 15.15
C LEU A 44 -16.91 6.55 14.24
N ARG A 45 -18.15 6.78 14.68
CA ARG A 45 -19.18 7.43 13.87
C ARG A 45 -18.80 8.87 13.51
N ASP A 46 -18.20 9.59 14.44
CA ASP A 46 -17.86 10.99 14.26
C ASP A 46 -16.57 11.18 13.43
N ASN A 47 -15.61 10.25 13.53
CA ASN A 47 -14.33 10.36 12.81
C ASN A 47 -14.30 9.60 11.47
N PHE A 48 -15.02 8.48 11.33
CA PHE A 48 -14.96 7.63 10.13
C PHE A 48 -15.34 8.35 8.83
N PRO A 49 -16.36 9.25 8.78
CA PRO A 49 -16.64 10.04 7.58
C PRO A 49 -15.45 10.90 7.17
N SER A 50 -14.82 11.59 8.13
CA SER A 50 -13.63 12.44 7.86
C SER A 50 -12.45 11.61 7.34
N LEU A 51 -12.18 10.46 7.98
CA LEU A 51 -11.12 9.53 7.55
C LEU A 51 -11.38 8.98 6.13
N ARG A 52 -12.64 8.68 5.81
CA ARG A 52 -13.04 8.25 4.47
C ARG A 52 -12.81 9.36 3.45
N ASP A 53 -13.20 10.60 3.76
CA ASP A 53 -13.06 11.73 2.85
C ASP A 53 -11.58 12.11 2.64
N GLU A 54 -10.71 11.91 3.63
CA GLU A 54 -9.26 12.01 3.48
C GLU A 54 -8.70 10.91 2.59
N ALA A 55 -9.14 9.65 2.78
CA ALA A 55 -8.74 8.53 1.93
C ALA A 55 -9.19 8.70 0.47
N ILE A 56 -10.39 9.24 0.23
CA ILE A 56 -10.89 9.55 -1.12
C ILE A 56 -9.99 10.61 -1.77
N ARG A 57 -9.70 11.71 -1.08
CA ARG A 57 -8.81 12.76 -1.60
C ARG A 57 -7.40 12.23 -1.92
N ALA A 58 -6.86 11.39 -1.06
CA ALA A 58 -5.56 10.75 -1.30
C ALA A 58 -5.60 9.84 -2.55
N ALA A 59 -6.67 9.04 -2.70
CA ALA A 59 -6.85 8.18 -3.87
C ALA A 59 -7.00 8.98 -5.17
N GLU A 60 -7.80 10.06 -5.17
CA GLU A 60 -7.95 10.97 -6.31
C GLU A 60 -6.62 11.61 -6.71
N GLY A 61 -5.84 12.10 -5.73
CA GLY A 61 -4.51 12.65 -5.99
C GLY A 61 -3.55 11.64 -6.61
N ASN A 62 -3.55 10.39 -6.12
CA ASN A 62 -2.74 9.32 -6.70
C ASN A 62 -3.15 9.00 -8.15
N VAL A 63 -4.45 8.98 -8.46
CA VAL A 63 -4.96 8.73 -9.81
C VAL A 63 -4.55 9.86 -10.76
N GLN A 64 -4.65 11.12 -10.33
CA GLN A 64 -4.23 12.26 -11.13
C GLN A 64 -2.74 12.21 -11.46
N GLN A 65 -1.90 11.91 -10.48
CA GLN A 65 -0.45 11.76 -10.69
C GLN A 65 -0.13 10.60 -11.65
N PHE A 66 -0.82 9.48 -11.51
CA PHE A 66 -0.66 8.34 -12.41
C PHE A 66 -1.08 8.69 -13.84
N ALA A 67 -2.25 9.32 -14.01
CA ALA A 67 -2.77 9.72 -15.32
C ALA A 67 -1.80 10.68 -16.04
N ALA A 68 -1.29 11.70 -15.34
CA ALA A 68 -0.31 12.63 -15.90
C ALA A 68 0.98 11.90 -16.34
N SER A 69 1.45 10.93 -15.54
CA SER A 69 2.64 10.13 -15.87
C SER A 69 2.40 9.24 -17.09
N LEU A 70 1.20 8.64 -17.20
CA LEU A 70 0.82 7.82 -18.34
C LEU A 70 0.71 8.66 -19.61
N GLU A 71 0.02 9.80 -19.57
CA GLU A 71 -0.10 10.72 -20.70
C GLU A 71 1.28 11.14 -21.22
N GLN A 72 2.17 11.56 -20.31
CA GLN A 72 3.54 11.92 -20.68
C GLN A 72 4.25 10.75 -21.40
N LYS A 73 4.14 9.53 -20.86
CA LYS A 73 4.79 8.36 -21.45
C LYS A 73 4.23 8.01 -22.83
N LEU A 74 2.91 8.09 -23.01
CA LEU A 74 2.26 7.83 -24.30
C LEU A 74 2.69 8.86 -25.35
N VAL A 75 2.89 10.12 -24.96
CA VAL A 75 3.43 11.16 -25.84
C VAL A 75 4.89 10.86 -26.20
N GLU A 76 5.73 10.53 -25.21
CA GLU A 76 7.14 10.16 -25.41
C GLU A 76 7.30 8.97 -26.37
N LYS A 77 6.41 7.97 -26.27
CA LYS A 77 6.40 6.77 -27.11
C LYS A 77 5.45 6.84 -28.30
N SER A 78 4.92 8.01 -28.65
CA SER A 78 3.85 8.15 -29.66
C SER A 78 4.12 7.49 -31.02
N GLY A 79 5.39 7.35 -31.43
CA GLY A 79 5.77 6.65 -32.66
C GLY A 79 5.63 5.12 -32.61
N GLU A 80 5.52 4.52 -31.42
CA GLU A 80 5.38 3.06 -31.21
C GLU A 80 3.94 2.66 -30.86
N ILE A 81 3.14 3.63 -30.37
CA ILE A 81 1.78 3.42 -29.86
C ILE A 81 0.79 3.23 -31.02
N VAL A 82 -0.07 2.23 -30.88
CA VAL A 82 -1.17 1.94 -31.82
C VAL A 82 -2.48 2.33 -31.16
N LEU A 83 -3.11 3.41 -31.62
CA LEU A 83 -4.32 3.95 -30.99
C LEU A 83 -5.48 2.94 -30.97
N GLU A 84 -5.57 2.09 -31.99
CA GLU A 84 -6.59 1.06 -32.11
C GLU A 84 -6.51 0.04 -30.96
N LYS A 85 -5.32 -0.19 -30.38
CA LYS A 85 -5.15 -1.09 -29.22
C LYS A 85 -5.90 -0.60 -27.99
N PHE A 86 -6.17 0.70 -27.85
CA PHE A 86 -6.98 1.19 -26.73
C PHE A 86 -8.46 0.80 -26.84
N THR A 87 -8.93 0.33 -27.99
CA THR A 87 -10.29 -0.21 -28.12
C THR A 87 -10.39 -1.67 -27.66
N ASP A 88 -9.26 -2.32 -27.43
CA ASP A 88 -9.20 -3.71 -26.99
C ASP A 88 -9.64 -3.84 -25.51
N PRO A 89 -10.55 -4.78 -25.19
CA PRO A 89 -11.03 -4.97 -23.82
C PRO A 89 -9.95 -5.37 -22.80
N ASP A 90 -8.95 -6.14 -23.20
CA ASP A 90 -7.86 -6.57 -22.31
C ASP A 90 -6.92 -5.40 -22.01
N VAL A 91 -6.64 -4.55 -23.01
CA VAL A 91 -5.88 -3.31 -22.80
C VAL A 91 -6.63 -2.37 -21.84
N GLN A 92 -7.94 -2.21 -22.01
CA GLN A 92 -8.77 -1.42 -21.10
C GLN A 92 -8.80 -2.01 -19.68
N ALA A 93 -8.83 -3.33 -19.54
CA ALA A 93 -8.75 -4.01 -18.25
C ALA A 93 -7.40 -3.73 -17.57
N ALA A 94 -6.29 -3.86 -18.29
CA ALA A 94 -4.95 -3.55 -17.77
C ALA A 94 -4.84 -2.09 -17.30
N ILE A 95 -5.37 -1.13 -18.08
CA ILE A 95 -5.40 0.29 -17.68
C ILE A 95 -6.18 0.46 -16.37
N ASN A 96 -7.37 -0.15 -16.27
CA ASN A 96 -8.20 -0.07 -15.07
C ASN A 96 -7.50 -0.68 -13.84
N ASP A 97 -6.87 -1.84 -14.00
CA ASP A 97 -6.11 -2.49 -12.93
C ASP A 97 -4.95 -1.60 -12.44
N ALA A 98 -4.22 -0.97 -13.35
CA ALA A 98 -3.14 -0.04 -13.03
C ALA A 98 -3.65 1.21 -12.31
N VAL A 99 -4.78 1.78 -12.73
CA VAL A 99 -5.43 2.93 -12.09
C VAL A 99 -5.90 2.56 -10.69
N GLN A 100 -6.59 1.42 -10.51
CA GLN A 100 -7.05 0.95 -9.21
C GLN A 100 -5.89 0.67 -8.26
N ALA A 101 -4.82 0.04 -8.75
CA ALA A 101 -3.62 -0.20 -7.96
C ALA A 101 -2.99 1.12 -7.49
N SER A 102 -2.85 2.09 -8.39
CA SER A 102 -2.29 3.41 -8.10
C SER A 102 -3.17 4.20 -7.13
N ALA A 103 -4.50 4.19 -7.30
CA ALA A 103 -5.43 4.82 -6.39
C ALA A 103 -5.27 4.31 -4.96
N ARG A 104 -5.19 2.97 -4.80
CA ARG A 104 -5.15 2.29 -3.50
C ARG A 104 -3.81 2.40 -2.79
N LYS A 105 -2.69 2.48 -3.53
CA LYS A 105 -1.33 2.33 -2.97
C LYS A 105 -0.39 3.50 -3.26
N GLY A 106 -0.78 4.43 -4.13
CA GLY A 106 0.07 5.52 -4.60
C GLY A 106 1.43 5.01 -5.08
N GLU A 107 2.51 5.63 -4.63
CA GLU A 107 3.90 5.24 -4.94
C GLU A 107 4.24 3.78 -4.64
N LYS A 108 3.54 3.13 -3.70
CA LYS A 108 3.77 1.72 -3.35
C LYS A 108 3.26 0.75 -4.43
N ALA A 109 2.46 1.21 -5.39
CA ALA A 109 2.05 0.40 -6.55
C ALA A 109 3.10 0.36 -7.67
N ASN A 110 4.22 1.07 -7.54
CA ASN A 110 5.23 1.25 -8.59
C ASN A 110 4.63 1.86 -9.88
N PRO A 111 4.01 3.05 -9.79
CA PRO A 111 3.28 3.67 -10.91
C PRO A 111 4.16 3.86 -12.15
N SER A 112 5.45 4.16 -12.00
CA SER A 112 6.38 4.27 -13.13
C SER A 112 6.48 2.99 -13.96
N VAL A 113 6.54 1.83 -13.29
CA VAL A 113 6.61 0.52 -13.95
C VAL A 113 5.27 0.18 -14.59
N LEU A 114 4.17 0.48 -13.92
CA LEU A 114 2.82 0.28 -14.47
C LEU A 114 2.61 1.11 -15.75
N VAL A 115 3.05 2.37 -15.75
CA VAL A 115 3.01 3.24 -16.93
C VAL A 115 3.82 2.64 -18.09
N ASP A 116 5.02 2.14 -17.81
CA ASP A 116 5.84 1.47 -18.84
C ASP A 116 5.15 0.23 -19.41
N LEU A 117 4.52 -0.59 -18.55
CA LEU A 117 3.78 -1.79 -18.97
C LEU A 117 2.57 -1.44 -19.84
N ILE A 118 1.78 -0.42 -19.46
CA ILE A 118 0.63 0.01 -20.25
C ILE A 118 1.07 0.58 -21.61
N ALA A 119 2.13 1.40 -21.62
CA ALA A 119 2.67 1.92 -22.87
C ALA A 119 3.14 0.77 -23.78
N GLU A 120 3.82 -0.24 -23.22
CA GLU A 120 4.26 -1.40 -23.97
C GLU A 120 3.09 -2.26 -24.49
N ARG A 121 2.00 -2.36 -23.71
CA ARG A 121 0.77 -3.06 -24.10
C ARG A 121 0.05 -2.36 -25.26
N ALA A 122 0.10 -1.03 -25.28
CA ALA A 122 -0.49 -0.20 -26.31
C ALA A 122 0.38 -0.06 -27.57
N SER A 123 1.64 -0.51 -27.52
CA SER A 123 2.51 -0.54 -28.69
C SER A 123 2.17 -1.68 -29.66
N ALA A 124 2.67 -1.58 -30.89
CA ALA A 124 2.58 -2.68 -31.85
C ALA A 124 3.34 -3.92 -31.31
N SER A 125 2.59 -4.97 -30.95
CA SER A 125 3.16 -6.28 -30.62
C SER A 125 2.50 -7.37 -31.46
N ASP A 126 3.35 -8.17 -32.11
CA ASP A 126 2.97 -9.37 -32.86
C ASP A 126 3.06 -10.65 -31.99
N ASN A 127 3.26 -10.51 -30.68
CA ASN A 127 3.51 -11.63 -29.78
C ASN A 127 2.47 -11.71 -28.66
N GLU A 128 1.48 -12.59 -28.85
CA GLU A 128 0.41 -12.87 -27.88
C GLU A 128 0.95 -13.28 -26.49
N PHE A 129 2.05 -14.02 -26.42
CA PHE A 129 2.64 -14.39 -25.14
C PHE A 129 3.18 -13.17 -24.38
N LYS A 130 3.79 -12.21 -25.09
CA LYS A 130 4.26 -10.95 -24.48
C LYS A 130 3.08 -10.17 -23.92
N ASP A 131 1.99 -10.09 -24.66
CA ASP A 131 0.76 -9.42 -24.25
C ASP A 131 0.17 -10.02 -22.96
N ILE A 132 0.08 -11.35 -22.88
CA ILE A 132 -0.37 -12.07 -21.68
C ILE A 132 0.53 -11.76 -20.48
N VAL A 133 1.86 -11.81 -20.68
CA VAL A 133 2.82 -11.54 -19.61
C VAL A 133 2.73 -10.09 -19.13
N ILE A 134 2.53 -9.13 -20.03
CA ILE A 134 2.35 -7.72 -19.66
C ILE A 134 1.07 -7.54 -18.84
N SER A 135 -0.06 -8.11 -19.30
CA SER A 135 -1.33 -8.03 -18.57
C SER A 135 -1.20 -8.64 -17.16
N GLU A 136 -0.53 -9.79 -17.02
CA GLU A 136 -0.28 -10.38 -15.69
C GLU A 136 0.68 -9.52 -14.84
N ALA A 137 1.73 -8.97 -15.45
CA ALA A 137 2.68 -8.11 -14.76
C ALA A 137 2.01 -6.87 -14.15
N VAL A 138 1.01 -6.29 -14.84
CA VAL A 138 0.22 -5.17 -14.30
C VAL A 138 -0.48 -5.55 -12.98
N THR A 139 -0.91 -6.80 -12.82
CA THR A 139 -1.54 -7.26 -11.57
C THR A 139 -0.52 -7.60 -10.47
N VAL A 140 0.69 -8.00 -10.84
CA VAL A 140 1.74 -8.46 -9.90
C VAL A 140 2.59 -7.31 -9.39
N VAL A 141 2.97 -6.36 -10.24
CA VAL A 141 3.83 -5.21 -9.88
C VAL A 141 3.36 -4.46 -8.63
N PRO A 142 2.06 -4.20 -8.40
CA PRO A 142 1.60 -3.53 -7.19
C PRO A 142 1.75 -4.36 -5.91
N LYS A 143 1.98 -5.68 -6.03
CA LYS A 143 2.08 -6.63 -4.91
C LYS A 143 3.52 -6.79 -4.41
N ILE A 144 4.49 -6.26 -5.16
CA ILE A 144 5.93 -6.34 -4.84
C ILE A 144 6.52 -4.94 -4.65
N THR A 145 7.56 -4.87 -3.83
CA THR A 145 8.25 -3.60 -3.53
C THR A 145 9.29 -3.26 -4.60
N LYS A 146 9.66 -1.97 -4.71
CA LYS A 146 10.75 -1.49 -5.58
C LYS A 146 12.06 -2.28 -5.36
N ALA A 147 12.38 -2.61 -4.11
CA ALA A 147 13.57 -3.41 -3.78
C ALA A 147 13.47 -4.87 -4.28
N GLN A 148 12.29 -5.48 -4.23
CA GLN A 148 12.07 -6.84 -4.77
C GLN A 148 12.16 -6.85 -6.29
N ILE A 149 11.60 -5.84 -6.97
CA ILE A 149 11.77 -5.64 -8.41
C ILE A 149 13.26 -5.49 -8.75
N ALA A 150 13.98 -4.64 -8.04
CA ALA A 150 15.42 -4.45 -8.23
C ALA A 150 16.22 -5.76 -8.04
N TYR A 151 15.84 -6.59 -7.06
CA TYR A 151 16.48 -7.88 -6.82
C TYR A 151 16.18 -8.89 -7.94
N LEU A 152 14.93 -8.96 -8.44
CA LEU A 152 14.58 -9.79 -9.60
C LEU A 152 15.35 -9.36 -10.85
N SER A 153 15.43 -8.05 -11.10
CA SER A 153 16.22 -7.48 -12.20
C SER A 153 17.70 -7.84 -12.08
N PHE A 154 18.25 -7.86 -10.86
CA PHE A 154 19.62 -8.31 -10.62
C PHE A 154 19.80 -9.80 -10.94
N ILE A 155 18.89 -10.66 -10.49
CA ILE A 155 18.95 -12.09 -10.79
C ILE A 155 18.96 -12.28 -12.30
N HIS A 156 18.00 -11.69 -13.01
CA HIS A 156 17.91 -11.76 -14.47
C HIS A 156 19.18 -11.24 -15.16
N TYR A 157 19.73 -10.11 -14.69
CA TYR A 157 21.00 -9.58 -15.19
C TYR A 157 22.15 -10.58 -15.05
N MET A 158 22.21 -11.31 -13.93
CA MET A 158 23.27 -12.29 -13.66
C MET A 158 23.07 -13.64 -14.37
N THR A 159 21.82 -14.06 -14.58
CA THR A 159 21.51 -15.40 -15.10
C THR A 159 21.30 -15.43 -16.60
N ASP A 160 20.67 -14.39 -17.17
CA ASP A 160 20.14 -14.45 -18.53
C ASP A 160 20.84 -13.47 -19.48
N ILE A 161 21.41 -12.37 -18.97
CA ILE A 161 22.07 -11.38 -19.84
C ILE A 161 23.46 -11.86 -20.25
N ARG A 162 23.68 -11.92 -21.57
CA ARG A 162 24.97 -12.25 -22.18
C ARG A 162 25.49 -11.06 -22.96
N ILE A 163 26.66 -10.56 -22.56
CA ILE A 163 27.34 -9.49 -23.28
C ILE A 163 28.34 -10.12 -24.24
N GLN A 164 28.08 -9.96 -25.54
CA GLN A 164 28.94 -10.46 -26.61
C GLN A 164 29.92 -9.39 -27.09
N GLY A 165 30.98 -9.79 -27.78
CA GLY A 165 31.95 -8.85 -28.36
C GLY A 165 32.90 -8.20 -27.35
N LEU A 166 33.03 -8.77 -26.15
CA LEU A 166 33.99 -8.30 -25.16
C LEU A 166 35.40 -8.83 -25.48
N HIS A 167 36.30 -7.95 -25.88
CA HIS A 167 37.71 -8.28 -26.10
C HIS A 167 38.54 -8.27 -24.81
N HIS A 168 38.12 -7.51 -23.79
CA HIS A 168 38.76 -7.41 -22.48
C HIS A 168 37.73 -7.32 -21.36
N LEU A 169 38.06 -7.86 -20.18
CA LEU A 169 37.18 -7.83 -19.01
C LEU A 169 36.84 -6.40 -18.55
N SER A 170 37.76 -5.44 -18.74
CA SER A 170 37.53 -4.02 -18.44
C SER A 170 36.35 -3.42 -19.21
N HIS A 171 36.00 -3.96 -20.37
CA HIS A 171 34.84 -3.49 -21.14
C HIS A 171 33.50 -3.88 -20.49
N LEU A 172 33.50 -4.80 -19.52
CA LEU A 172 32.31 -5.18 -18.75
C LEU A 172 31.96 -4.13 -17.69
N GLU A 173 32.96 -3.45 -17.15
CA GLU A 173 32.82 -2.49 -16.04
C GLU A 173 31.72 -1.44 -16.24
N PRO A 174 31.62 -0.71 -17.39
CA PRO A 174 30.59 0.30 -17.56
C PRO A 174 29.16 -0.28 -17.57
N TYR A 175 28.98 -1.50 -18.08
CA TYR A 175 27.67 -2.18 -18.07
C TYR A 175 27.30 -2.59 -16.65
N SER A 176 28.25 -3.19 -15.93
CA SER A 176 28.06 -3.63 -14.55
C SER A 176 27.80 -2.46 -13.60
N GLN A 177 28.49 -1.32 -13.76
CA GLN A 177 28.27 -0.13 -12.94
C GLN A 177 26.85 0.45 -13.12
N ARG A 178 26.35 0.51 -14.35
CA ARG A 178 24.98 0.96 -14.63
C ARG A 178 23.94 0.00 -14.04
N ALA A 179 24.13 -1.30 -14.22
CA ALA A 179 23.25 -2.31 -13.66
C ALA A 179 23.25 -2.25 -12.13
N LEU A 180 24.43 -2.14 -11.51
CA LEU A 180 24.61 -2.02 -10.06
C LEU A 180 23.84 -0.82 -9.50
N ALA A 181 23.93 0.34 -10.14
CA ALA A 181 23.19 1.52 -9.72
C ALA A 181 21.67 1.28 -9.71
N ALA A 182 21.14 0.61 -10.75
CA ALA A 182 19.71 0.31 -10.87
C ALA A 182 19.23 -0.74 -9.84
N VAL A 183 20.07 -1.73 -9.51
CA VAL A 183 19.64 -2.89 -8.69
C VAL A 183 20.06 -2.83 -7.22
N SER A 184 20.93 -1.90 -6.85
CA SER A 184 21.53 -1.80 -5.50
C SER A 184 20.51 -1.84 -4.36
N THR A 185 19.34 -1.24 -4.56
CA THR A 185 18.26 -1.22 -3.55
C THR A 185 17.75 -2.61 -3.19
N GLY A 186 17.84 -3.59 -4.10
CA GLY A 186 17.44 -4.97 -3.87
C GLY A 186 18.38 -5.75 -2.95
N PHE A 187 19.62 -5.29 -2.75
CA PHE A 187 20.58 -5.98 -1.88
C PHE A 187 20.26 -5.84 -0.39
N ASN A 188 19.50 -4.82 -0.03
CA ASN A 188 19.07 -4.55 1.35
C ASN A 188 17.91 -5.46 1.83
N LEU A 189 17.42 -6.36 0.97
CA LEU A 189 16.36 -7.30 1.35
C LEU A 189 16.85 -8.31 2.40
N SER A 190 15.97 -8.62 3.35
CA SER A 190 16.22 -9.69 4.32
C SER A 190 16.25 -11.06 3.64
N ASP A 191 16.92 -12.03 4.25
CA ASP A 191 16.99 -13.40 3.72
C ASP A 191 15.61 -14.06 3.61
N SER A 192 14.67 -13.72 4.50
CA SER A 192 13.29 -14.15 4.40
C SER A 192 12.65 -13.64 3.11
N GLN A 193 12.76 -12.33 2.84
CA GLN A 193 12.22 -11.75 1.60
C GLN A 193 12.85 -12.39 0.36
N LYS A 194 14.17 -12.59 0.34
CA LYS A 194 14.87 -13.22 -0.79
C LYS A 194 14.39 -14.64 -1.10
N ARG A 195 13.94 -15.40 -0.09
CA ARG A 195 13.44 -16.78 -0.26
C ARG A 195 11.98 -16.87 -0.69
N HIS A 196 11.22 -15.77 -0.60
CA HIS A 196 9.78 -15.72 -0.86
C HIS A 196 9.40 -14.81 -2.04
N ILE A 197 10.40 -14.44 -2.85
CA ILE A 197 10.26 -13.79 -4.16
C ILE A 197 10.44 -14.87 -5.22
#